data_AF-A0A1J5GQJ8-F1
#
_entry.id   AF-A0A1J5GQJ8-F1
#
_cell.length_a   1.000
_cell.length_b   1.000
_cell.length_c   1.000
_cell.angle_alpha   90.00
_cell.angle_beta   90.00
_cell.angle_gamma   90.00
#
_symmetry.space_group_name_H-M   'P 1'
#
loop_
_entity.id
_entity.type
_entity.pdbx_description
1 polymer ?
#
loop_
_entity_poly.entity_id
_entity_poly.type
_entity_poly.pdbx_seq_one_letter_code
_entity_poly.pdbx_strand_id
1 'polypeptide(L)' 'MALNLAKFDAQQSHLSVHPDEPFVFSMASYKRLAFNRRLLERFISLLDLDLTSIKSHPNFHKLCNYGSISDPICP' A
#
# COMPACT_ATOMS: atom_id res chain seq x y z
N MET A 1 -4.84 8.45 19.13
CA MET A 1 -5.97 8.46 18.18
C MET A 1 -5.59 7.95 16.77
N ALA A 2 -4.38 8.22 16.26
CA ALA A 2 -3.96 7.83 14.91
C ALA A 2 -4.00 6.31 14.60
N LEU A 3 -3.80 5.43 15.59
CA LEU A 3 -3.84 3.98 15.39
C LEU A 3 -5.23 3.47 14.99
N ASN A 4 -6.28 3.93 15.68
CA ASN A 4 -7.66 3.51 15.39
C ASN A 4 -8.09 3.99 14.01
N LEU A 5 -7.71 5.21 13.63
CA LEU A 5 -7.95 5.75 12.29
C LEU A 5 -7.24 4.93 11.22
N ALA A 6 -5.95 4.66 11.38
CA ALA A 6 -5.20 3.83 10.42
C ALA A 6 -5.78 2.42 10.26
N LYS A 7 -6.23 1.80 11.35
CA LYS A 7 -6.90 0.48 11.31
C LYS A 7 -8.24 0.56 10.57
N PHE A 8 -9.03 1.59 10.84
CA PHE A 8 -10.31 1.81 10.19
C PHE A 8 -10.17 2.04 8.68
N ASP A 9 -9.24 2.90 8.27
CA ASP A 9 -8.95 3.16 6.85
C ASP A 9 -8.51 1.88 6.12
N ALA A 10 -7.63 1.10 6.77
CA ALA A 10 -7.19 -0.19 6.23
C ALA A 10 -8.33 -1.21 6.14
N GLN A 11 -9.26 -1.22 7.11
CA GLN A 11 -10.41 -2.12 7.11
C GLN A 11 -11.40 -1.75 6.00
N GLN A 12 -11.70 -0.47 5.79
CA GLN A 12 -12.55 -0.04 4.67
C GLN A 12 -11.94 -0.44 3.33
N SER A 13 -10.65 -0.21 3.16
CA SER A 13 -9.93 -0.58 1.93
C SER A 13 -10.00 -2.10 1.69
N HIS A 14 -9.78 -2.90 2.72
CA HIS A 14 -9.88 -4.36 2.64
C HIS A 14 -11.28 -4.83 2.23
N LEU A 15 -12.34 -4.34 2.89
CA LEU A 15 -13.71 -4.73 2.60
C LEU A 15 -14.15 -4.39 1.17
N SER A 16 -13.55 -3.37 0.55
CA SER A 16 -13.84 -3.01 -0.84
C SER A 16 -13.27 -3.97 -1.88
N VAL A 17 -12.22 -4.73 -1.53
CA VAL A 17 -11.51 -5.64 -2.44
C VAL A 17 -11.79 -7.11 -2.09
N HIS A 18 -11.78 -7.44 -0.80
CA HIS A 18 -11.96 -8.79 -0.27
C HIS A 18 -12.98 -8.77 0.88
N PRO A 19 -14.29 -8.66 0.57
CA PRO A 19 -15.34 -8.58 1.60
C PRO A 19 -15.47 -9.87 2.43
N ASP A 20 -15.13 -11.02 1.85
CA ASP A 20 -15.29 -12.33 2.46
C ASP A 20 -14.04 -12.85 3.19
N GLU A 21 -12.91 -12.13 3.11
CA GLU A 21 -11.64 -12.55 3.71
C GLU A 21 -11.42 -11.95 5.12
N PRO A 22 -10.72 -12.65 6.02
CA PRO A 22 -10.44 -12.14 7.35
C PRO A 22 -9.47 -10.96 7.30
N PHE A 23 -9.89 -9.83 7.88
CA PHE A 23 -9.05 -8.63 7.97
C PHE A 23 -7.98 -8.75 9.06
N VAL A 24 -6.70 -8.63 8.66
CA VAL A 24 -5.56 -8.55 9.58
C VAL A 24 -4.90 -7.17 9.47
N PHE A 25 -4.65 -6.52 10.61
CA PHE A 25 -4.02 -5.21 10.66
C PHE A 25 -2.64 -5.24 11.34
N SER A 26 -1.65 -4.66 10.66
CA SER A 26 -0.33 -4.38 11.22
C SER A 26 0.04 -2.92 10.99
N MET A 27 0.26 -2.18 12.06
CA MET A 27 0.73 -0.80 11.98
C MET A 27 2.12 -0.71 11.31
N ALA A 28 2.96 -1.73 11.47
CA ALA A 28 4.27 -1.77 10.81
C ALA A 28 4.12 -1.90 9.29
N SER A 29 3.23 -2.77 8.82
CA SER A 29 2.92 -2.91 7.39
C SER A 29 2.27 -1.65 6.83
N TYR A 30 1.30 -1.06 7.54
CA TYR A 30 0.64 0.18 7.12
C TYR A 30 1.63 1.32 6.91
N LYS A 31 2.55 1.51 7.88
CA LYS A 31 3.62 2.52 7.77
C LYS A 31 4.58 2.21 6.62
N ARG A 32 4.96 0.93 6.44
CA ARG A 32 5.85 0.50 5.36
C ARG A 32 5.25 0.82 3.99
N LEU A 33 3.96 0.51 3.79
CA LEU A 33 3.24 0.79 2.56
C LEU A 33 3.23 2.29 2.25
N ALA A 34 2.87 3.12 3.23
CA ALA A 34 2.85 4.58 3.06
C ALA A 34 4.25 5.12 2.74
N PHE A 35 5.28 4.64 3.45
CA PHE A 35 6.67 5.02 3.21
C PHE A 35 7.14 4.64 1.80
N ASN A 36 6.95 3.38 1.40
CA ASN A 36 7.36 2.90 0.08
C ASN A 36 6.67 3.68 -1.04
N ARG A 37 5.37 3.93 -0.92
CA ARG A 37 4.62 4.74 -1.90
C ARG A 37 5.24 6.13 -2.06
N ARG A 38 5.53 6.81 -0.96
CA ARG A 38 6.14 8.15 -0.98
C ARG A 38 7.56 8.13 -1.53
N LEU A 39 8.34 7.10 -1.20
CA LEU A 39 9.70 6.92 -1.71
C LEU A 39 9.70 6.69 -3.23
N LEU A 40 8.80 5.85 -3.74
CA LEU A 40 8.64 5.61 -5.16
C LEU A 40 8.21 6.87 -5.90
N GLU A 41 7.21 7.60 -5.38
CA GLU A 41 6.80 8.90 -5.94
C GLU A 41 7.99 9.88 -6.00
N ARG A 42 8.85 9.87 -4.99
CA ARG A 42 10.06 10.71 -4.97
C ARG A 42 11.07 10.28 -6.03
N PHE A 43 11.35 9.00 -6.18
CA PHE A 43 12.27 8.52 -7.23
C PHE A 43 11.75 8.81 -8.64
N ILE A 44 10.46 8.57 -8.87
CA ILE A 44 9.80 8.88 -10.15
C ILE A 44 9.96 10.35 -10.49
N SER A 45 9.69 11.24 -9.52
CA SER A 45 9.84 12.69 -9.72
C SER A 45 11.29 13.13 -9.91
N LEU A 46 12.24 12.55 -9.17
CA LEU A 46 13.66 12.93 -9.27
C LEU A 46 14.30 12.49 -10.59
N LEU A 47 13.80 11.40 -11.17
CA LEU A 47 14.30 10.82 -12.42
C LEU A 47 13.49 11.26 -13.64
N ASP A 48 12.52 12.16 -13.47
CA ASP A 48 11.60 12.64 -14.51
C ASP A 48 10.90 11.51 -15.27
N LEU A 49 10.45 10.50 -14.52
CA LEU A 49 9.74 9.35 -15.09
C LEU A 49 8.24 9.63 -15.17
N ASP A 50 7.56 9.01 -16.15
CA ASP A 50 6.11 9.08 -16.25
C ASP A 50 5.41 8.32 -15.11
N LEU A 51 4.92 9.10 -14.14
CA LEU A 51 4.20 8.60 -12.97
C LEU A 51 2.95 7.81 -13.35
N THR A 52 2.27 8.18 -14.45
CA THR A 52 0.99 7.56 -14.82
C THR A 52 1.21 6.15 -15.35
N SER A 53 2.17 5.97 -16.27
CA SER A 53 2.60 4.67 -16.76
C SER A 53 3.17 3.77 -15.65
N ILE A 54 3.94 4.33 -14.70
CA ILE A 54 4.51 3.53 -13.61
C ILE A 54 3.43 3.07 -12.62
N LYS A 55 2.45 3.93 -12.28
CA LYS A 55 1.36 3.57 -11.36
C LYS A 55 0.39 2.54 -11.94
N SER A 56 0.25 2.47 -13.27
CA SER A 56 -0.60 1.46 -13.94
C SER A 56 0.08 0.10 -14.08
N HIS A 57 1.39 0.02 -13.87
CA HIS A 57 2.12 -1.24 -13.96
C HIS A 57 1.75 -2.19 -12.80
N PRO A 58 1.47 -3.49 -13.05
CA PRO A 58 1.02 -4.44 -12.02
C PRO A 58 2.01 -4.58 -10.84
N ASN A 59 3.31 -4.48 -11.12
CA ASN A 59 4.34 -4.52 -10.08
C ASN A 59 4.34 -3.32 -9.12
N PHE A 60 3.66 -2.21 -9.44
CA PHE A 60 3.64 -1.03 -8.55
C PHE A 60 3.04 -1.35 -7.18
N HIS A 61 1.97 -2.15 -7.16
CA HIS A 61 1.36 -2.61 -5.92
C HIS A 61 2.32 -3.49 -5.10
N LYS A 62 3.04 -4.39 -5.78
CA LYS A 62 4.05 -5.25 -5.15
C LYS A 62 5.19 -4.44 -4.53
N LEU A 63 5.67 -3.40 -5.22
CA LEU A 63 6.69 -2.49 -4.71
C LEU A 63 6.19 -1.67 -3.50
N CYS A 64 4.95 -1.20 -3.53
CA CYS A 64 4.36 -0.51 -2.38
C CYS A 64 4.31 -1.41 -1.14
N ASN A 65 3.99 -2.69 -1.31
CA ASN A 65 3.94 -3.67 -0.21
C ASN A 65 5.31 -4.28 0.13
N TYR A 66 6.41 -3.85 -0.50
CA TYR A 66 7.72 -4.44 -0.24
C TYR A 66 8.12 -4.36 1.24
N GLY A 67 8.37 -5.52 1.85
CA GLY A 67 8.75 -5.63 3.26
C GLY A 67 7.61 -5.37 4.26
N SER A 68 6.34 -5.38 3.80
CA SER A 68 5.21 -5.58 4.72
C SER A 68 5.27 -6.99 5.32
N ILE A 69 4.79 -7.12 6.55
CA ILE A 69 4.73 -8.42 7.24
C ILE A 69 3.33 -9.07 7.16
N SER A 70 2.37 -8.32 6.62
CA SER A 70 1.10 -8.87 6.15
C SER A 70 1.31 -9.24 4.70
N ASP A 71 0.99 -10.48 4.35
CA ASP A 71 0.98 -10.93 2.96
C ASP A 71 0.12 -9.97 2.14
N PRO A 72 0.66 -9.35 1.08
CA PRO A 72 -0.18 -8.72 0.10
C PRO A 72 -0.90 -9.84 -0.63
N ILE A 73 -2.17 -10.08 -0.29
CA ILE A 73 -3.07 -10.77 -1.20
C ILE A 73 -3.04 -9.95 -2.49
N CYS A 74 -2.58 -10.61 -3.57
CA CYS A 74 -2.54 -10.01 -4.90
C CYS A 74 -3.95 -9.53 -5.27
N PRO A 75 -4.11 -8.39 -5.97
CA PRO A 75 -5.31 -8.19 -6.78
C PRO A 75 -5.40 -9.25 -7.88
#